data_AF-A0A123UTQ8-F1
#
_entry.id   AF-A0A123UTQ8-F1
#
_cell.length_a   1.000
_cell.length_b   1.000
_cell.length_c   1.000
_cell.angle_alpha   90.00
_cell.angle_beta   90.00
_cell.angle_gamma   90.00
#
_symmetry.space_group_name_H-M   'P 1'
#
loop_
_entity.id
_entity.type
_entity.pdbx_description
1 polymer ?
#
loop_
_entity_poly.entity_id
_entity_poly.type
_entity_poly.pdbx_seq_one_letter_code
_entity_poly.pdbx_strand_id
1 'polypeptide(L)'
;MEDFIEMNESVLGEYVDLSVGCPSHDTLERVVSMVNPDFLKELKLSFEASSDTTDFSKLIAVDGKTIRGNRGKHQSPTHIVTAYDGGNRLSLGQVAVDDKSNEITAIPRLLRQLDLRKSIVTM
;
A
#
# COMPACT_ATOMS: atom_id res chain seq x y z
N MET A 1 -12.88 0.19 9.12
CA MET A 1 -11.67 -0.36 9.79
C MET A 1 -12.09 -1.14 11.03
N GLU A 2 -13.07 -0.65 11.76
CA GLU A 2 -13.81 -1.41 12.78
C GLU A 2 -14.40 -2.72 12.23
N ASP A 3 -15.16 -2.66 11.12
CA ASP A 3 -15.67 -3.86 10.42
C ASP A 3 -14.58 -4.88 10.07
N PHE A 4 -13.36 -4.41 9.75
CA PHE A 4 -12.26 -5.31 9.42
C PHE A 4 -11.79 -6.08 10.66
N ILE A 5 -11.77 -5.46 11.84
CA ILE A 5 -11.40 -6.15 13.07
C ILE A 5 -12.50 -7.14 13.45
N GLU A 6 -13.76 -6.73 13.39
CA GLU A 6 -14.89 -7.62 13.67
C GLU A 6 -14.88 -8.86 12.76
N MET A 7 -14.60 -8.67 11.47
CA MET A 7 -14.51 -9.78 10.51
C MET A 7 -13.29 -10.70 10.73
N ASN A 8 -12.27 -10.25 11.47
CA ASN A 8 -11.02 -10.98 11.68
C ASN A 8 -10.67 -11.17 13.16
N GLU A 9 -11.66 -11.06 14.05
CA GLU A 9 -11.46 -11.05 15.52
C GLU A 9 -10.75 -12.32 16.01
N SER A 10 -11.08 -13.48 15.43
CA SER A 10 -10.46 -14.75 15.80
C SER A 10 -8.95 -14.76 15.58
N VAL A 11 -8.46 -14.13 14.52
CA VAL A 11 -7.04 -14.05 14.18
C VAL A 11 -6.37 -12.95 14.99
N LEU A 12 -6.99 -11.77 15.07
CA LEU A 12 -6.42 -10.63 15.79
C LEU A 12 -6.36 -10.88 17.30
N GLY A 13 -7.32 -11.64 17.83
CA GLY A 13 -7.36 -12.11 19.22
C GLY A 13 -6.17 -12.97 19.64
N GLU A 14 -5.42 -13.55 18.69
CA GLU A 14 -4.17 -14.25 18.99
C GLU A 14 -3.02 -13.30 19.36
N TYR A 15 -3.11 -12.03 18.95
CA TYR A 15 -2.07 -11.03 19.11
C TYR A 15 -2.42 -9.93 20.13
N VAL A 16 -3.71 -9.62 20.29
CA VAL A 16 -4.20 -8.53 21.15
C VAL A 16 -5.46 -9.00 21.88
N ASP A 17 -5.61 -8.64 23.15
CA ASP A 17 -6.84 -8.90 23.91
C ASP A 17 -8.00 -8.05 23.38
N LEU A 18 -8.98 -8.70 22.77
CA LEU A 18 -10.21 -8.11 22.24
C LEU A 18 -11.45 -8.46 23.07
N SER A 19 -11.28 -9.04 24.27
CA SER A 19 -12.40 -9.51 25.12
C SER A 19 -13.40 -8.42 25.51
N VAL A 20 -12.98 -7.15 25.48
CA VAL A 20 -13.81 -5.98 25.78
C VAL A 20 -14.42 -5.32 24.53
N GLY A 21 -14.21 -5.90 23.35
CA GLY A 21 -14.72 -5.43 22.06
C GLY A 21 -13.65 -4.82 21.15
N CYS A 22 -14.03 -4.56 19.90
CA CYS A 22 -13.15 -3.99 18.90
C CYS A 22 -12.82 -2.52 19.21
N PRO A 23 -11.55 -2.09 19.05
CA PRO A 23 -11.20 -0.69 19.16
C PRO A 23 -11.82 0.10 18.01
N SER A 24 -12.29 1.32 18.32
CA SER A 24 -12.81 2.26 17.32
C SER A 24 -11.77 2.59 16.24
N HIS A 25 -12.24 3.09 15.10
CA HIS A 25 -11.38 3.56 14.00
C HIS A 25 -10.29 4.54 14.47
N ASP A 26 -10.64 5.51 15.32
CA ASP A 26 -9.72 6.54 15.82
C ASP A 26 -8.61 5.94 16.71
N THR A 27 -8.95 4.93 17.52
CA THR A 27 -7.97 4.24 18.36
C THR A 27 -6.92 3.53 17.50
N LEU A 28 -7.36 2.86 16.44
CA LEU A 28 -6.47 2.17 15.52
C LEU A 28 -5.58 3.13 14.75
N GLU A 29 -6.17 4.21 14.22
CA GLU A 29 -5.40 5.24 13.50
C GLU A 29 -4.28 5.81 14.38
N ARG A 30 -4.58 6.09 15.66
CA ARG A 30 -3.59 6.54 16.63
C ARG A 30 -2.48 5.50 16.85
N VAL A 31 -2.81 4.21 16.98
CA VAL A 31 -1.80 3.17 17.16
C VAL A 31 -0.93 3.00 15.92
N VAL A 32 -1.54 2.92 14.74
CA VAL A 32 -0.83 2.78 13.47
C VAL A 32 0.07 3.98 13.19
N SER A 33 -0.39 5.19 13.50
CA SER A 33 0.42 6.42 13.32
C SER A 33 1.62 6.53 14.27
N MET A 34 1.66 5.75 15.35
CA MET A 34 2.84 5.65 16.22
C MET A 34 3.91 4.68 15.68
N VAL A 35 3.58 3.85 14.69
CA VAL A 35 4.54 2.91 14.11
C VAL A 35 5.54 3.65 13.22
N ASN A 36 6.83 3.34 13.36
CA ASN A 36 7.87 3.94 12.53
C ASN A 36 7.62 3.59 11.04
N PRO A 37 7.45 4.59 10.15
CA PRO A 37 7.19 4.35 8.73
C PRO A 37 8.33 3.62 8.02
N ASP A 38 9.58 3.82 8.43
CA ASP A 38 10.72 3.12 7.84
C ASP A 38 10.68 1.61 8.16
N PHE A 39 10.26 1.25 9.38
CA PHE A 39 10.07 -0.14 9.76
C PHE A 39 8.96 -0.81 8.94
N LEU A 40 7.83 -0.12 8.72
CA LEU A 40 6.76 -0.63 7.87
C LEU A 40 7.23 -0.87 6.43
N LYS A 41 8.11 0.00 5.93
CA LYS A 41 8.72 -0.15 4.61
C LYS A 41 9.63 -1.38 4.55
N GLU A 42 10.49 -1.58 5.54
CA GLU A 42 11.35 -2.78 5.62
C GLU A 42 10.53 -4.07 5.75
N LEU A 43 9.51 -4.07 6.62
CA LEU A 43 8.60 -5.20 6.79
C LEU A 43 7.93 -5.58 5.47
N LYS A 44 7.43 -4.58 4.74
CA LYS A 44 6.81 -4.78 3.42
C LYS A 44 7.79 -5.44 2.43
N LEU A 45 9.03 -4.96 2.35
CA LEU A 45 10.05 -5.54 1.48
C LEU A 45 10.35 -7.00 1.85
N SER A 46 10.42 -7.31 3.15
CA SER A 46 10.62 -8.69 3.62
C SER A 46 9.44 -9.61 3.28
N PHE A 47 8.22 -9.09 3.40
CA PHE A 47 7.00 -9.81 3.03
C PHE A 47 6.94 -10.11 1.53
N GLU A 48 7.26 -9.12 0.69
CA GLU A 48 7.36 -9.28 -0.76
C GLU A 48 8.41 -10.31 -1.15
N ALA A 49 9.58 -10.28 -0.51
CA ALA A 49 10.66 -11.24 -0.75
C ALA A 49 10.29 -12.67 -0.32
N SER A 50 9.43 -12.84 0.69
CA SER A 50 8.95 -14.15 1.15
C SER A 50 7.86 -14.76 0.26
N SER A 51 7.26 -13.95 -0.62
CA SER A 51 6.23 -14.41 -1.55
C SER A 51 6.86 -15.10 -2.76
N ASP A 52 7.12 -16.41 -2.64
CA ASP A 52 7.56 -17.29 -3.73
C ASP A 52 6.44 -17.43 -4.79
N THR A 53 6.41 -16.52 -5.76
CA THR A 53 5.61 -16.72 -6.98
C THR A 53 6.54 -17.13 -8.11
N THR A 54 6.75 -18.44 -8.21
CA THR A 54 7.50 -19.10 -9.28
C THR A 54 6.72 -19.21 -10.60
N ASP A 55 5.42 -18.91 -10.57
CA ASP A 55 4.54 -19.05 -11.73
C ASP A 55 4.55 -17.83 -12.65
N PHE A 56 4.47 -18.13 -13.94
CA PHE A 56 4.65 -17.19 -15.04
C PHE A 56 3.56 -16.10 -15.10
N SER A 57 3.99 -14.89 -15.47
CA SER A 57 3.20 -13.66 -15.71
C SER A 57 2.43 -13.10 -14.51
N LYS A 58 3.13 -12.38 -13.63
CA LYS A 58 2.46 -11.40 -12.74
C LYS A 58 1.77 -10.36 -13.62
N LEU A 59 0.45 -10.24 -13.51
CA LEU A 59 -0.28 -9.13 -14.10
C LEU A 59 -0.22 -7.95 -13.12
N ILE A 60 0.56 -6.95 -13.48
CA ILE A 60 0.79 -5.76 -12.67
C ILE A 60 0.00 -4.61 -13.29
N ALA A 61 -0.99 -4.10 -12.56
CA ALA A 61 -1.74 -2.91 -12.94
C ALA A 61 -1.06 -1.66 -12.37
N VAL A 62 -0.90 -0.63 -13.20
CA VAL A 62 -0.38 0.67 -12.78
C VAL A 62 -1.50 1.70 -12.89
N ASP A 63 -1.84 2.34 -11.78
CA ASP A 63 -2.94 3.30 -11.72
C ASP A 63 -2.56 4.57 -10.95
N GLY A 64 -3.07 5.70 -11.40
CA GLY A 64 -2.89 7.02 -10.81
C GLY A 64 -4.09 7.43 -9.95
N LYS A 65 -3.87 7.72 -8.67
CA LYS A 65 -4.91 8.17 -7.73
C LYS A 65 -4.56 9.50 -7.09
N THR A 66 -5.56 10.35 -6.95
CA THR A 66 -5.43 11.61 -6.21
C THR A 66 -5.92 11.39 -4.78
N ILE A 67 -5.08 11.67 -3.78
CA ILE A 67 -5.49 11.59 -2.38
C ILE A 67 -6.53 12.67 -2.09
N ARG A 68 -7.71 12.25 -1.61
CA ARG A 68 -8.75 13.16 -1.14
C ARG A 68 -8.42 13.66 0.28
N GLY A 69 -8.80 14.90 0.57
CA GLY A 69 -8.62 15.49 1.90
C GLY A 69 -7.21 16.03 2.19
N ASN A 70 -6.22 15.75 1.33
CA ASN A 70 -4.83 16.20 1.52
C ASN A 70 -4.51 17.53 0.82
N ARG A 71 -5.48 18.42 0.66
CA ARG A 71 -5.27 19.75 0.05
C ARG A 71 -5.13 20.80 1.15
N GLY A 72 -3.98 21.47 1.20
CA GLY A 72 -3.74 22.61 2.09
C GLY A 72 -4.01 23.96 1.41
N LYS A 73 -4.00 25.07 2.17
CA LYS A 73 -4.08 26.44 1.61
C LYS A 73 -2.98 26.75 0.59
N HIS A 74 -1.83 26.08 0.70
CA HIS A 74 -0.65 26.29 -0.15
C HIS A 74 -0.11 24.97 -0.75
N GLN A 75 -0.90 23.90 -0.74
CA GLN A 75 -0.45 22.57 -1.19
C GLN A 75 -1.49 21.96 -2.13
N SER A 76 -1.04 21.60 -3.33
CA SER A 76 -1.80 20.82 -4.31
C SER A 76 -2.17 19.44 -3.75
N PRO A 77 -3.32 18.87 -4.15
CA PRO A 77 -3.61 17.47 -3.84
C PRO A 77 -2.48 16.56 -4.32
N THR A 78 -2.04 15.64 -3.46
CA THR A 78 -1.00 14.67 -3.84
C THR A 78 -1.57 13.63 -4.80
N HIS A 79 -0.95 13.54 -5.97
CA HIS A 79 -1.18 12.47 -6.93
C HIS A 79 -0.18 11.34 -6.69
N ILE A 80 -0.63 10.10 -6.66
CA ILE A 80 0.20 8.91 -6.44
C ILE A 80 -0.06 7.91 -7.56
N VAL A 81 1.01 7.39 -8.14
CA VAL A 81 0.98 6.24 -9.04
C VAL A 81 1.32 5.00 -8.25
N THR A 82 0.50 3.95 -8.38
CA THR A 82 0.65 2.68 -7.66
C THR A 82 0.78 1.52 -8.65
N ALA A 83 1.69 0.59 -8.38
CA ALA A 83 1.79 -0.69 -9.07
C ALA A 83 1.17 -1.78 -8.19
N TYR A 84 0.21 -2.51 -8.72
CA TYR A 84 -0.60 -3.47 -8.00
C TYR A 84 -0.57 -4.85 -8.67
N ASP A 85 -0.19 -5.86 -7.92
CA ASP A 85 -0.27 -7.26 -8.30
C ASP A 85 -1.69 -7.78 -8.00
N GLY A 86 -2.48 -7.97 -9.07
CA GLY A 86 -3.85 -8.47 -8.95
C GLY A 86 -3.95 -9.90 -8.44
N GLY A 87 -2.93 -10.73 -8.67
CA GLY A 87 -2.91 -12.13 -8.23
C GLY A 87 -2.69 -12.24 -6.73
N ASN A 88 -1.69 -11.52 -6.22
CA ASN A 88 -1.35 -11.52 -4.80
C ASN A 88 -2.12 -10.48 -3.97
N ARG A 89 -2.96 -9.68 -4.63
CA ARG A 89 -3.71 -8.55 -4.02
C ARG A 89 -2.80 -7.59 -3.27
N LEU A 90 -1.63 -7.31 -3.83
CA LEU A 90 -0.55 -6.58 -3.16
C LEU A 90 -0.16 -5.33 -3.95
N SER A 91 -0.01 -4.20 -3.26
CA SER A 91 0.65 -3.03 -3.84
C SER A 91 2.16 -3.23 -3.79
N LEU A 92 2.79 -3.39 -4.94
CA LEU A 92 4.23 -3.61 -5.08
C LEU A 92 5.05 -2.34 -4.86
N GLY A 93 4.45 -1.18 -5.16
CA GLY A 93 5.15 0.09 -5.03
C GLY A 93 4.25 1.26 -5.33
N GLN A 94 4.61 2.42 -4.79
CA GLN A 94 3.91 3.67 -5.02
C GLN A 94 4.88 4.84 -5.06
N VAL A 95 4.61 5.80 -5.93
CA VAL A 95 5.43 7.00 -6.11
C VAL A 95 4.50 8.21 -6.23
N ALA A 96 4.75 9.25 -5.42
CA ALA A 96 4.07 10.52 -5.58
C ALA A 96 4.52 11.21 -6.89
N VAL A 97 3.59 11.84 -7.59
CA VAL A 97 3.87 12.71 -8.73
C VAL A 97 4.30 14.07 -8.17
N ASP A 98 5.46 14.55 -8.63
CA ASP A 98 6.00 15.84 -8.18
C ASP A 98 5.09 16.99 -8.65
N ASP A 99 4.96 18.08 -7.87
CA ASP A 99 3.97 19.15 -8.10
C ASP A 99 3.98 19.81 -9.49
N LYS A 100 5.11 19.76 -10.20
CA LYS A 100 5.29 20.31 -11.56
C LYS A 100 5.43 19.22 -12.63
N SER A 101 5.10 17.98 -12.31
CA SER A 101 5.26 16.82 -13.17
C SER A 101 3.94 16.10 -13.44
N ASN A 102 4.00 14.95 -14.11
CA ASN A 102 2.85 14.13 -14.46
C ASN A 102 3.15 12.63 -14.32
N GLU A 103 2.11 11.81 -14.44
CA GLU A 103 2.18 10.34 -14.35
C GLU A 103 3.13 9.73 -15.38
N ILE A 104 3.27 10.34 -16.57
CA ILE A 104 4.18 9.88 -17.64
C ILE A 104 5.61 9.80 -17.14
N THR A 105 6.04 10.72 -16.26
CA THR A 105 7.38 10.69 -15.66
C THR A 105 7.47 9.83 -14.39
N ALA A 106 6.37 9.71 -13.63
CA ALA A 106 6.33 8.99 -12.37
C ALA A 106 6.28 7.46 -12.58
N ILE A 107 5.55 6.99 -13.60
CA ILE A 107 5.41 5.56 -13.91
C ILE A 107 6.78 4.92 -14.20
N PRO A 108 7.65 5.46 -15.07
CA PRO A 108 8.99 4.91 -15.27
C PRO A 108 9.85 4.91 -13.99
N ARG A 109 9.68 5.90 -13.11
CA ARG A 109 10.38 5.97 -11.82
C ARG A 109 9.95 4.82 -10.90
N LEU A 110 8.66 4.54 -10.83
CA LEU A 110 8.09 3.43 -10.09
C LEU A 110 8.56 2.07 -10.65
N LEU A 111 8.44 1.85 -11.96
CA LEU A 111 8.78 0.56 -12.58
C LEU A 111 10.26 0.19 -12.43
N ARG A 112 11.17 1.17 -12.38
CA ARG A 112 12.61 0.92 -12.12
C ARG A 112 12.92 0.40 -10.73
N GLN A 113 12.00 0.55 -9.77
CA GLN A 113 12.17 0.08 -8.39
C GLN A 113 11.68 -1.36 -8.20
N LEU A 114 11.02 -1.94 -9.22
CA LEU A 114 10.35 -3.23 -9.12
C LEU A 114 11.07 -4.29 -9.96
N ASP A 115 11.11 -5.52 -9.46
CA ASP A 115 11.49 -6.67 -10.28
C ASP A 115 10.31 -7.13 -11.14
N LEU A 116 10.34 -6.73 -12.40
CA LEU A 116 9.26 -7.00 -13.37
C LEU A 116 9.58 -8.19 -14.28
N ARG A 117 10.61 -8.99 -13.98
CA ARG A 117 10.93 -10.18 -14.79
C ARG A 117 9.72 -11.10 -14.86
N LYS A 118 9.44 -11.61 -16.06
CA LYS A 118 8.28 -12.47 -16.35
C LYS A 118 6.94 -11.83 -15.90
N SER A 119 6.79 -10.51 -15.99
CA SER A 119 5.54 -9.80 -15.65
C SER A 119 4.93 -9.10 -16.87
N ILE A 120 3.60 -8.97 -16.88
CA ILE A 120 2.86 -8.15 -17.84
C ILE A 120 2.39 -6.91 -17.09
N VAL A 121 2.76 -5.73 -17.59
CA VAL A 121 2.35 -4.45 -17.01
C VAL A 121 1.22 -3.87 -17.85
N THR A 122 0.12 -3.49 -17.19
CA THR A 122 -1.00 -2.75 -17.77
C THR A 122 -1.12 -1.39 -17.10
N MET A 123 -1.64 -0.42 -17.85
CA MET A 123 -1.93 0.95 -17.40
C MET A 123 -3.45 1.17 -17.37
#